data_AF-A0A484YAL6-F1
#
_entry.id   AF-A0A484YAL6-F1
#
_cell.length_a   1.000
_cell.length_b   1.000
_cell.length_c   1.000
_cell.angle_alpha   90.00
_cell.angle_beta   90.00
_cell.angle_gamma   90.00
#
_symmetry.space_group_name_H-M   'P 1'
#
loop_
_entity.id
_entity.type
_entity.pdbx_description
1 polymer ?
#
loop_
_entity_poly.entity_id
_entity_poly.type
_entity_poly.pdbx_seq_one_letter_code
_entity_poly.pdbx_strand_id
1 'polypeptide(L)' 'MPFSNSSLSAQVKSYLTFLPEEIRQKILEHLHGVIHYEPVIGIMGKSGTGKSSLCNAIFSPVSAPRIP' A
#
# COMPACT_ATOMS: atom_id res chain seq x y z
N MET A 1 -4.38 11.11 -1.81
CA MET A 1 -4.49 11.32 -3.28
C MET A 1 -4.26 9.97 -3.93
N PRO A 2 -5.19 9.44 -4.74
CA PRO A 2 -4.93 8.18 -5.43
C PRO A 2 -3.89 8.48 -6.51
N PHE A 3 -2.71 7.88 -6.37
CA PHE A 3 -1.74 7.84 -7.46
C PHE A 3 -2.42 7.15 -8.65
N SER A 4 -2.30 7.74 -9.83
CA SER A 4 -2.89 7.31 -11.08
C SER A 4 -2.32 5.96 -11.54
N ASN A 5 -2.83 4.87 -10.96
CA ASN A 5 -2.51 3.47 -11.31
C ASN A 5 -3.04 3.04 -12.69
N SER A 6 -3.63 3.96 -13.47
CA SER A 6 -4.18 3.70 -14.79
C SER A 6 -3.11 3.36 -15.82
N SER A 7 -1.91 3.94 -15.73
CA SER A 7 -0.85 3.72 -16.73
C SER A 7 -0.21 2.32 -16.64
N LEU A 8 0.13 1.86 -15.43
CA LEU A 8 0.70 0.53 -15.21
C LEU A 8 -0.31 -0.58 -15.50
N SER A 9 -1.55 -0.43 -15.06
CA SER A 9 -2.60 -1.42 -15.34
C SER A 9 -2.92 -1.51 -16.83
N ALA A 10 -2.85 -0.40 -17.59
CA ALA A 10 -3.02 -0.41 -19.04
C ALA A 10 -1.88 -1.13 -19.78
N GLN A 11 -0.63 -0.92 -19.36
CA GLN A 11 0.53 -1.62 -19.93
C GLN A 11 0.50 -3.12 -19.62
N VAL A 12 0.23 -3.51 -18.38
CA VAL A 12 0.09 -4.92 -18.01
C VAL A 12 -1.02 -5.59 -18.81
N LYS A 13 -2.17 -4.91 -18.99
CA LYS A 13 -3.26 -5.42 -19.83
C LYS A 13 -2.85 -5.63 -21.29
N SER A 14 -2.05 -4.73 -21.87
CA SER A 14 -1.60 -4.89 -23.27
C SER A 14 -0.67 -6.09 -23.44
N TYR A 15 0.20 -6.36 -22.45
CA TYR A 15 1.06 -7.55 -22.47
C TYR A 15 0.28 -8.87 -22.28
N LEU A 16 -0.91 -8.85 -21.68
CA LEU A 16 -1.72 -10.05 -21.44
C LEU A 16 -2.78 -10.30 -22.53
N THR A 17 -2.76 -9.54 -23.62
CA THR A 17 -3.75 -9.66 -24.72
C THR A 17 -3.69 -11.00 -25.46
N PHE A 18 -2.54 -11.67 -25.46
CA PHE A 18 -2.36 -12.98 -26.10
C PHE A 18 -2.94 -14.15 -25.29
N LEU A 19 -3.34 -13.90 -24.05
CA LEU A 19 -3.89 -14.92 -23.14
C LEU A 19 -5.42 -14.94 -23.21
N PRO A 20 -6.04 -16.12 -22.99
CA PRO A 20 -7.46 -16.23 -22.70
C PRO A 20 -7.90 -15.27 -21.57
N GLU A 21 -9.13 -14.78 -21.68
CA GLU A 21 -9.67 -13.77 -20.77
C GLU A 21 -9.64 -14.23 -19.30
N GLU A 22 -9.95 -15.50 -19.04
CA GLU A 22 -9.93 -16.08 -17.70
C GLU A 22 -8.52 -16.07 -17.08
N ILE A 23 -7.48 -16.30 -17.89
CA ILE A 23 -6.09 -16.29 -17.43
C ILE A 23 -5.64 -14.86 -17.18
N ARG A 24 -5.95 -13.94 -18.09
CA ARG A 24 -5.66 -12.51 -17.94
C ARG A 24 -6.29 -11.95 -16.66
N GLN A 25 -7.54 -12.30 -16.39
CA GLN A 25 -8.25 -11.84 -15.20
C GLN A 25 -7.60 -12.37 -13.91
N LYS A 26 -7.28 -13.66 -13.85
CA LYS A 26 -6.56 -14.26 -12.70
C LYS A 26 -5.21 -13.61 -12.44
N ILE A 27 -4.43 -13.32 -13.49
CA ILE A 27 -3.13 -12.65 -13.35
C ILE A 27 -3.31 -11.23 -12.79
N LEU A 28 -4.27 -10.47 -13.32
CA LEU A 28 -4.54 -9.11 -12.85
C LEU A 28 -5.01 -9.08 -11.38
N GLU A 29 -5.88 -10.01 -10.99
CA GLU A 29 -6.33 -10.14 -9.61
C GLU A 29 -5.17 -10.48 -8.67
N HIS A 30 -4.29 -11.40 -9.08
CA HIS A 30 -3.11 -11.75 -8.30
C HIS A 30 -2.15 -10.58 -8.16
N LEU A 31 -1.84 -9.88 -9.26
CA LEU A 31 -1.00 -8.69 -9.24
C LEU A 31 -1.59 -7.59 -8.37
N HIS A 32 -2.91 -7.39 -8.43
CA HIS A 32 -3.58 -6.42 -7.58
C HIS A 32 -3.40 -6.75 -6.10
N GLY A 33 -3.55 -8.03 -5.73
CA GLY A 33 -3.34 -8.49 -4.35
C GLY A 33 -1.90 -8.38 -3.86
N VAL A 34 -0.92 -8.58 -4.75
CA VAL A 34 0.51 -8.47 -4.41
C VAL A 34 0.97 -7.02 -4.32
N ILE A 35 0.52 -6.15 -5.23
CA ILE A 35 0.95 -4.75 -5.30
C ILE A 35 0.27 -3.89 -4.23
N HIS A 36 -1.01 -4.15 -3.94
CA HIS A 36 -1.79 -3.38 -2.96
C HIS A 36 -1.86 -4.09 -1.61
N TYR A 37 -0.74 -4.67 -1.17
CA TYR A 37 -0.65 -5.21 0.17
C TYR A 37 -0.57 -4.05 1.18
N GLU A 38 -1.28 -4.18 2.30
CA GLU A 38 -1.15 -3.26 3.42
C GLU A 38 -0.09 -3.83 4.39
N PRO A 39 1.09 -3.20 4.54
CA PRO A 39 2.11 -3.67 5.47
C PRO A 39 1.62 -3.56 6.92
N VAL A 40 1.53 -4.68 7.62
CA VAL A 40 1.22 -4.70 9.06
C VAL A 40 2.51 -4.84 9.85
N ILE A 41 2.85 -3.82 10.66
CA ILE A 41 4.05 -3.81 11.51
C ILE A 41 3.65 -4.03 12.97
N GLY A 42 4.05 -5.16 13.53
CA GLY A 42 3.87 -5.44 14.97
C GLY A 42 4.98 -4.82 15.80
N ILE A 43 4.62 -3.94 16.76
CA ILE A 43 5.58 -3.36 17.72
C ILE A 43 5.33 -3.98 19.12
N MET A 44 6.28 -4.79 19.60
CA MET A 44 6.20 -5.48 20.91
C MET A 44 7.35 -5.10 21.85
N GLY A 45 7.16 -5.30 23.16
CA GLY A 45 8.14 -4.96 24.20
C GLY A 45 7.50 -4.69 25.58
N LYS A 46 8.32 -4.67 26.65
CA LYS A 46 7.89 -4.40 28.04
C LYS A 46 7.11 -3.07 28.18
N SER A 47 6.30 -2.92 29.22
CA SER A 47 5.63 -1.63 29.48
C SER A 47 6.65 -0.51 29.70
N GLY A 48 6.36 0.71 29.24
CA GLY A 48 7.25 1.87 29.37
C GLY A 48 8.39 1.98 28.35
N THR A 49 8.61 1.01 27.45
CA THR A 49 9.70 1.04 26.46
C THR A 49 9.46 1.98 25.25
N GLY A 50 8.44 2.83 25.30
CA GLY A 50 8.20 3.85 24.27
C GLY A 50 7.54 3.36 22.97
N LYS A 51 6.93 2.18 22.93
CA LYS A 51 6.24 1.63 21.73
C LYS A 51 5.21 2.60 21.14
N SER A 52 4.33 3.16 21.97
CA SER A 52 3.31 4.13 21.55
C SER A 52 3.92 5.46 21.14
N SER A 53 5.00 5.90 21.80
CA SER A 53 5.73 7.12 21.44
C SER A 53 6.38 7.00 20.06
N LEU A 54 6.96 5.84 19.74
CA LEU A 54 7.49 5.54 18.41
C LEU A 54 6.40 5.55 17.34
N CYS A 55 5.26 4.89 17.62
CA CYS A 55 4.10 4.90 16.73
C CYS A 55 3.64 6.34 16.43
N ASN A 56 3.52 7.17 17.47
CA ASN A 56 3.12 8.56 17.31
C ASN A 56 4.15 9.35 16.49
N ALA A 57 5.45 9.14 16.69
CA ALA A 57 6.49 9.84 15.92
C ALA A 57 6.48 9.48 14.42
N ILE A 58 6.20 8.22 14.08
CA ILE A 58 6.23 7.73 12.69
C ILE A 58 4.92 8.03 11.95
N PHE A 59 3.77 7.89 12.63
CA PHE A 59 2.46 7.87 11.98
C PHE A 59 1.56 9.05 12.36
N SER A 60 1.97 9.93 13.28
CA SER A 60 1.23 11.17 13.46
C SER A 60 1.44 12.05 12.23
N PRO A 61 0.38 12.59 11.62
CA PRO A 61 0.55 13.69 10.68
C PRO A 61 1.29 14.79 11.44
N VAL A 62 2.35 15.36 10.85
CA VAL A 62 2.98 16.55 11.42
C VAL A 62 1.83 17.53 11.68
N SER A 63 1.52 17.79 12.95
CA SER A 63 0.62 18.88 13.26
C SER A 63 1.39 20.10 12.81
N ALA A 64 1.10 20.57 11.58
CA ALA A 64 1.60 21.82 11.07
C ALA A 64 1.48 22.85 12.21
N PRO A 65 2.51 23.68 12.45
CA PRO A 65 2.48 24.62 13.55
C PRO A 65 1.15 25.38 13.47
N ARG A 66 0.35 25.31 14.54
CA ARG A 66 -0.79 26.20 14.70
C ARG A 66 -0.17 27.59 14.77
N ILE A 67 -0.17 28.29 13.64
CA ILE A 67 0.11 29.72 13.61
C ILE A 67 -0.99 30.35 14.46
N PRO A 68 -0.63 31.15 15.49
CA PRO A 68 -1.59 31.77 16.39
C PRO A 68 -2.55 32.71 15.66
#